data_AF-A0A3L7DWL2-F1
#
_entry.id   AF-A0A3L7DWL2-F1
#
_cell.length_a   1.000
_cell.length_b   1.000
_cell.length_c   1.000
_cell.angle_alpha   90.00
_cell.angle_beta   90.00
_cell.angle_gamma   90.00
#
_symmetry.space_group_name_H-M   'P 1'
#
loop_
_entity.id
_entity.type
_entity.pdbx_description
1 polymer ?
#
loop_
_entity_poly.entity_id
_entity_poly.type
_entity_poly.pdbx_seq_one_letter_code
_entity_poly.pdbx_strand_id
1 'polypeptide(L)'
;MTGIRKERLVFGLLLLLLIIAVELLLHALHLPTWPVFLTMIFFFETHMNRERIPHLLVGGLIGIGCYVLTVDFVLGAGPLLGASTARLLFICLVVYAIVALGEVLPVVFNNYAFMFLLVSGLASRLDGATPEPLVWAAVQLIGGGMVILGILAIAKIPLLGRSEAAQRAGKAPSR
;
A
#
# COMPACT_ATOMS: atom_id res chain seq x y z
N MET A 1 -15.21 28.84 -13.14
CA MET A 1 -15.62 27.42 -12.97
C MET A 1 -14.81 26.57 -13.93
N THR A 2 -13.74 25.92 -13.46
CA THR A 2 -12.92 25.03 -14.29
C THR A 2 -13.70 23.74 -14.55
N GLY A 3 -14.17 23.56 -15.79
CA GLY A 3 -14.88 22.35 -16.22
C GLY A 3 -14.03 21.08 -16.02
N ILE A 4 -14.71 19.94 -15.87
CA ILE A 4 -14.05 18.64 -15.73
C ILE A 4 -13.33 18.31 -17.05
N ARG A 5 -12.02 18.06 -16.96
CA ARG A 5 -11.18 17.67 -18.10
C ARG A 5 -11.54 16.25 -18.57
N LYS A 6 -11.78 16.08 -19.87
CA LYS A 6 -12.18 14.79 -20.48
C LYS A 6 -11.17 13.69 -20.21
N GLU A 7 -9.89 14.04 -20.17
CA GLU A 7 -8.78 13.12 -19.89
C GLU A 7 -8.88 12.53 -18.49
N ARG A 8 -9.32 13.33 -17.49
CA ARG A 8 -9.53 12.82 -16.13
C ARG A 8 -10.69 11.84 -16.06
N LEU A 9 -11.74 12.06 -16.84
CA LEU A 9 -12.89 11.15 -16.91
C LEU A 9 -12.49 9.83 -17.58
N VAL A 10 -11.76 9.89 -18.69
CA VAL A 10 -11.29 8.69 -19.39
C VAL A 10 -10.30 7.90 -18.54
N PHE A 11 -9.34 8.57 -17.88
CA PHE A 11 -8.45 7.91 -16.93
C PHE A 11 -9.22 7.24 -15.79
N GLY A 12 -10.19 7.95 -15.20
CA GLY A 12 -11.04 7.42 -14.13
C GLY A 12 -11.84 6.20 -14.58
N LEU A 13 -12.41 6.22 -15.78
CA LEU A 13 -13.13 5.08 -16.34
C LEU A 13 -12.23 3.86 -16.53
N LEU A 14 -11.05 4.04 -17.11
CA LEU A 14 -10.08 2.95 -17.30
C LEU A 14 -9.56 2.40 -15.97
N LEU A 15 -9.37 3.27 -14.98
CA LEU A 15 -9.02 2.87 -13.62
C LEU A 15 -10.13 2.03 -12.98
N LEU A 16 -11.40 2.40 -13.13
CA LEU A 16 -12.52 1.61 -12.64
C LEU A 16 -12.56 0.23 -13.30
N LEU A 17 -12.33 0.16 -14.62
CA LEU A 17 -12.25 -1.12 -15.33
C LEU A 17 -11.09 -1.98 -14.81
N LEU A 18 -9.93 -1.39 -14.52
CA LEU A 18 -8.80 -2.10 -13.91
C LEU A 18 -9.16 -2.62 -12.52
N ILE A 19 -9.80 -1.81 -11.67
CA ILE A 19 -10.25 -2.20 -10.33
C ILE A 19 -11.22 -3.38 -10.41
N ILE A 20 -12.23 -3.31 -11.29
CA ILE A 20 -13.19 -4.39 -11.50
C ILE A 20 -12.48 -5.67 -11.97
N ALA A 21 -11.56 -5.55 -12.93
CA ALA A 21 -10.83 -6.70 -13.44
C ALA A 21 -9.96 -7.37 -12.36
N VAL A 22 -9.25 -6.57 -11.55
CA VAL A 22 -8.42 -7.06 -10.44
C VAL A 22 -9.29 -7.71 -9.36
N GLU A 23 -10.39 -7.08 -8.98
CA GLU A 23 -11.34 -7.64 -7.99
C GLU A 23 -11.90 -8.98 -8.46
N LEU A 24 -12.39 -9.06 -9.69
CA LEU A 24 -12.94 -10.30 -10.27
C LEU A 24 -11.88 -11.41 -10.36
N LEU A 25 -10.65 -11.06 -10.75
CA LEU A 25 -9.55 -12.01 -10.83
C LEU A 25 -9.19 -12.56 -9.45
N LEU A 26 -8.99 -11.70 -8.46
CA LEU A 26 -8.64 -12.13 -7.11
C LEU A 26 -9.79 -12.89 -6.44
N HIS A 27 -11.03 -12.48 -6.68
CA HIS A 27 -12.21 -13.18 -6.20
C HIS A 27 -12.31 -14.60 -6.78
N ALA A 28 -12.09 -14.76 -8.10
CA ALA A 28 -12.07 -16.07 -8.74
C ALA A 28 -10.98 -17.00 -8.15
N LEU A 29 -9.85 -16.41 -7.73
CA LEU A 29 -8.75 -17.12 -7.08
C LEU A 29 -8.91 -17.27 -5.55
N HIS A 30 -10.00 -16.77 -4.98
CA HIS A 30 -10.26 -16.73 -3.52
C HIS A 30 -9.13 -16.02 -2.73
N LEU A 31 -8.52 -14.99 -3.33
CA LEU A 31 -7.44 -14.21 -2.73
C LEU A 31 -7.97 -12.90 -2.11
N PRO A 32 -7.38 -12.43 -1.00
CA PRO A 32 -7.80 -11.19 -0.34
C PRO A 32 -7.43 -9.96 -1.18
N THR A 33 -8.40 -9.11 -1.51
CA THR A 33 -8.17 -7.96 -2.40
C THR A 33 -7.64 -6.72 -1.69
N TRP A 34 -7.86 -6.62 -0.37
CA TRP A 34 -7.47 -5.48 0.46
C TRP A 34 -6.00 -5.04 0.35
N PRO A 35 -4.98 -5.93 0.37
CA PRO A 35 -3.58 -5.51 0.22
C PRO A 35 -3.31 -4.79 -1.11
N VAL A 36 -3.94 -5.26 -2.20
CA VAL A 36 -3.80 -4.65 -3.54
C VAL A 36 -4.42 -3.26 -3.57
N PHE A 37 -5.60 -3.08 -2.98
CA PHE A 37 -6.23 -1.76 -2.90
C PHE A 37 -5.47 -0.79 -2.02
N LEU A 38 -4.91 -1.26 -0.90
CA LEU A 38 -4.07 -0.43 -0.04
C LEU A 38 -2.84 0.08 -0.80
N THR A 39 -2.20 -0.79 -1.59
CA THR A 39 -1.12 -0.41 -2.51
C THR A 39 -1.57 0.61 -3.53
N MET A 40 -2.70 0.38 -4.19
CA MET A 40 -3.23 1.32 -5.19
C MET A 40 -3.47 2.71 -4.59
N ILE A 41 -4.09 2.79 -3.42
CA ILE A 41 -4.38 4.06 -2.74
C ILE A 41 -3.08 4.80 -2.41
N PHE A 42 -2.09 4.12 -1.84
CA PHE A 42 -0.80 4.76 -1.53
C PHE A 42 0.00 5.15 -2.77
N PHE A 43 -0.14 4.40 -3.87
CA PHE A 43 0.45 4.80 -5.13
C PHE A 43 -0.17 6.10 -5.67
N PHE A 44 -1.48 6.30 -5.48
CA PHE A 44 -2.13 7.58 -5.82
C PHE A 44 -1.78 8.70 -4.84
N GLU A 45 -1.68 8.41 -3.55
CA GLU A 45 -1.26 9.36 -2.52
C GLU A 45 0.13 9.95 -2.84
N THR A 46 1.05 9.10 -3.29
CA THR A 46 2.37 9.53 -3.80
C THR A 46 2.36 10.14 -5.20
N HIS A 47 1.19 10.50 -5.71
CA HIS A 47 0.99 11.08 -7.03
C HIS A 47 1.61 10.23 -8.17
N MET A 48 1.51 8.91 -8.05
CA MET A 48 2.06 7.94 -9.00
C MET A 48 3.58 8.04 -9.17
N ASN A 49 4.30 8.46 -8.12
CA ASN A 49 5.75 8.55 -8.15
C ASN A 49 6.38 7.15 -8.21
N ARG A 50 7.08 6.87 -9.32
CA ARG A 50 7.73 5.58 -9.58
C ARG A 50 8.87 5.27 -8.61
N GLU A 51 9.52 6.30 -8.07
CA GLU A 51 10.60 6.15 -7.09
C GLU A 51 10.08 5.64 -5.73
N ARG A 52 8.78 5.81 -5.47
CA ARG A 52 8.12 5.31 -4.25
C ARG A 52 7.62 3.88 -4.36
N ILE A 53 7.61 3.28 -5.54
CA ILE A 53 7.16 1.89 -5.75
C ILE A 53 7.94 0.89 -4.86
N PRO A 54 9.29 0.93 -4.77
CA PRO A 54 10.02 0.00 -3.91
C PRO A 54 9.67 0.19 -2.43
N HIS A 55 9.55 1.44 -1.99
CA HIS A 55 9.17 1.79 -0.62
C HIS A 55 7.79 1.24 -0.27
N LEU A 56 6.84 1.31 -1.20
CA LEU A 56 5.48 0.83 -1.02
C LEU A 56 5.38 -0.70 -1.00
N LEU A 57 6.00 -1.37 -1.97
CA LEU A 57 5.94 -2.83 -2.07
C LEU A 57 6.74 -3.51 -0.95
N VAL A 58 7.99 -3.08 -0.73
CA VAL A 58 8.84 -3.63 0.34
C VAL A 58 8.33 -3.18 1.70
N GLY A 59 7.95 -1.91 1.86
CA GLY A 59 7.35 -1.43 3.10
C GLY A 59 6.10 -2.23 3.45
N GLY A 60 5.19 -2.47 2.49
CA GLY A 60 4.00 -3.28 2.75
C GLY A 60 4.32 -4.73 3.15
N LEU A 61 5.32 -5.35 2.51
CA LEU A 61 5.82 -6.67 2.90
C LEU A 61 6.36 -6.67 4.34
N ILE A 62 7.16 -5.67 4.68
CA ILE A 62 7.73 -5.50 6.03
C ILE A 62 6.62 -5.30 7.06
N GLY A 63 5.59 -4.51 6.75
CA GLY A 63 4.44 -4.29 7.64
C GLY A 63 3.67 -5.58 7.95
N ILE A 64 3.42 -6.42 6.94
CA ILE A 64 2.81 -7.74 7.13
C ILE A 64 3.73 -8.64 7.97
N GLY A 65 5.04 -8.60 7.73
CA GLY A 65 6.03 -9.29 8.56
C GLY A 65 6.02 -8.81 10.02
N CYS A 66 5.94 -7.50 10.25
CA CYS A 66 5.82 -6.92 11.58
C CYS A 66 4.54 -7.39 12.29
N TYR A 67 3.44 -7.63 11.57
CA TYR A 67 2.24 -8.21 12.17
C TYR A 67 2.51 -9.62 12.72
N VAL A 68 3.18 -10.47 11.94
CA VAL A 68 3.59 -11.82 12.42
C VAL A 68 4.48 -11.70 13.65
N LEU A 69 5.51 -10.85 13.60
CA LEU A 69 6.41 -10.61 14.72
C LEU A 69 5.69 -10.05 15.95
N THR A 70 4.60 -9.28 15.75
CA THR A 70 3.77 -8.79 16.86
C THR A 70 3.11 -9.94 17.59
N VAL A 71 2.62 -10.96 16.86
CA VAL A 71 1.99 -12.15 17.47
C VAL A 71 3.02 -12.88 18.33
N ASP A 72 4.21 -13.17 17.79
CA ASP A 72 5.27 -13.87 18.52
C ASP A 72 5.75 -13.07 19.73
N PHE A 73 5.91 -11.75 19.57
CA PHE A 73 6.29 -10.87 20.67
C PHE A 73 5.25 -10.86 21.79
N VAL A 74 3.96 -10.81 21.44
CA VAL A 74 2.87 -10.84 22.43
C VAL A 74 2.80 -12.21 23.13
N LEU A 75 3.07 -13.30 22.43
CA LEU A 75 3.13 -14.63 23.05
C LEU A 75 4.30 -14.73 24.05
N GLY A 76 5.47 -14.16 23.73
CA GLY A 76 6.64 -14.19 24.60
C GLY A 76 6.57 -13.20 25.77
N ALA A 77 6.22 -11.94 25.52
CA ALA A 77 6.21 -10.88 26.53
C ALA A 77 4.86 -10.74 27.26
N GLY A 78 3.79 -11.32 26.71
CA GLY A 78 2.44 -11.28 27.27
C GLY A 78 2.31 -11.81 28.70
N PRO A 79 2.96 -12.92 29.09
CA PRO A 79 2.92 -13.42 30.46
C PRO A 79 3.46 -12.44 31.51
N LEU A 80 4.37 -11.55 31.12
CA LEU A 80 5.00 -10.58 32.02
C LEU A 80 4.28 -9.22 32.03
N LEU A 81 3.81 -8.76 30.87
CA LEU A 81 3.30 -7.39 30.69
C LEU A 81 1.77 -7.32 30.50
N GLY A 82 1.13 -8.45 30.24
CA GLY A 82 -0.22 -8.52 29.68
C GLY A 82 -0.23 -8.31 28.17
N ALA A 83 -1.14 -9.00 27.47
CA ALA A 83 -1.18 -9.02 26.00
C ALA A 83 -1.36 -7.63 25.37
N SER A 84 -2.18 -6.77 25.99
CA SER A 84 -2.44 -5.41 25.51
C SER A 84 -1.19 -4.53 25.60
N THR A 85 -0.49 -4.57 26.74
CA THR A 85 0.74 -3.81 26.97
C THR A 85 1.88 -4.30 26.08
N ALA A 86 2.03 -5.62 25.94
CA ALA A 86 3.03 -6.22 25.06
C ALA A 86 2.82 -5.79 23.60
N ARG A 87 1.56 -5.76 23.12
CA ARG A 87 1.24 -5.28 21.78
C ARG A 87 1.58 -3.80 21.62
N LEU A 88 1.18 -2.96 22.58
CA LEU A 88 1.46 -1.53 22.54
C LEU A 88 2.98 -1.28 22.50
N LEU A 89 3.74 -1.99 23.33
CA LEU A 89 5.20 -1.89 23.37
C LEU A 89 5.83 -2.26 22.02
N PHE A 90 5.36 -3.34 21.38
CA PHE A 90 5.84 -3.73 20.05
C PHE A 90 5.54 -2.65 19.00
N ILE A 91 4.32 -2.10 19.00
CA ILE A 91 3.94 -1.00 18.10
C ILE A 91 4.85 0.21 18.32
N CYS A 92 5.09 0.60 19.57
CA CYS A 92 6.02 1.70 19.89
C CYS A 92 7.43 1.42 19.38
N LEU A 93 7.92 0.18 19.50
CA LEU A 93 9.23 -0.21 18.99
C LEU A 93 9.31 -0.11 17.46
N VAL A 94 8.27 -0.56 16.74
CA VAL A 94 8.21 -0.44 15.27
C VAL A 94 8.17 1.03 14.84
N VAL A 95 7.33 1.86 15.47
CA VAL A 95 7.24 3.29 15.16
C VAL A 95 8.57 3.99 15.45
N TYR A 96 9.21 3.68 16.58
CA TYR A 96 10.53 4.21 16.90
C TYR A 96 11.57 3.79 15.86
N ALA A 97 11.58 2.53 15.43
CA ALA A 97 12.48 2.06 14.38
C ALA A 97 12.23 2.78 13.05
N ILE A 98 10.97 3.06 12.70
CA ILE A 98 10.63 3.84 11.50
C ILE A 98 11.21 5.26 11.57
N VAL A 99 11.04 5.94 12.71
CA VAL A 99 11.56 7.31 12.89
C VAL A 99 13.09 7.33 12.94
N ALA A 100 13.70 6.41 13.68
CA ALA A 100 15.15 6.40 13.90
C ALA A 100 15.95 5.88 12.69
N LEU A 101 15.44 4.88 11.96
CA LEU A 101 16.14 4.21 10.88
C LEU A 101 15.60 4.57 9.49
N GLY A 102 14.51 5.35 9.40
CA GLY A 102 13.87 5.71 8.15
C GLY A 102 14.74 6.53 7.20
N GLU A 103 15.70 7.30 7.71
CA GLU A 103 16.66 8.02 6.88
C GLU A 103 17.77 7.12 6.32
N VAL A 104 18.11 6.05 7.05
CA VAL A 104 19.18 5.11 6.69
C VAL A 104 18.70 4.03 5.73
N LEU A 105 17.50 3.47 5.99
CA LEU A 105 16.90 2.41 5.18
C LEU A 105 15.40 2.68 4.92
N PRO A 106 15.07 3.75 4.16
CA PRO A 106 13.68 4.20 3.93
C PRO A 106 12.81 3.18 3.21
N VAL A 107 13.41 2.25 2.47
CA VAL A 107 12.66 1.21 1.75
C VAL A 107 11.99 0.21 2.72
N VAL A 108 12.59 0.01 3.89
CA VAL A 108 12.10 -0.92 4.94
C VAL A 108 11.36 -0.16 6.03
N PHE A 109 11.97 0.91 6.55
CA PHE A 109 11.47 1.69 7.69
C PHE A 109 10.70 2.90 7.18
N ASN A 110 9.43 2.70 6.85
CA ASN A 110 8.56 3.78 6.33
C ASN A 110 7.11 3.65 6.77
N ASN A 111 6.33 4.68 6.47
CA ASN A 111 4.91 4.77 6.81
C ASN A 111 4.05 3.68 6.14
N TYR A 112 4.44 3.14 4.99
CA TYR A 112 3.72 2.02 4.39
C TYR A 112 3.87 0.76 5.24
N ALA A 113 5.06 0.47 5.77
CA ALA A 113 5.26 -0.63 6.71
C ALA A 113 4.35 -0.50 7.94
N PHE A 114 4.24 0.69 8.51
CA PHE A 114 3.33 0.92 9.62
C PHE A 114 1.87 0.71 9.23
N MET A 115 1.44 1.22 8.07
CA MET A 115 0.07 1.07 7.60
C MET A 115 -0.31 -0.39 7.34
N PHE A 116 0.58 -1.18 6.74
CA PHE A 116 0.34 -2.61 6.52
C PHE A 116 0.34 -3.42 7.82
N LEU A 117 1.14 -3.05 8.83
CA LEU A 117 1.04 -3.60 10.18
C LEU A 117 -0.35 -3.35 10.79
N LEU A 118 -0.83 -2.10 10.74
CA LEU A 118 -2.14 -1.74 11.30
C LEU A 118 -3.29 -2.46 10.59
N VAL A 119 -3.29 -2.46 9.26
CA VAL A 119 -4.36 -3.11 8.47
C VAL A 119 -4.36 -4.61 8.68
N SER A 120 -3.19 -5.26 8.73
CA SER A 120 -3.10 -6.69 9.03
C SER A 120 -3.60 -7.00 10.45
N GLY A 121 -3.21 -6.18 11.43
CA GLY A 121 -3.69 -6.33 12.81
C GLY A 121 -5.18 -6.05 12.99
N LEU A 122 -5.78 -5.18 12.17
CA LEU A 122 -7.22 -4.96 12.14
C LEU A 122 -7.94 -6.14 11.48
N ALA A 123 -7.44 -6.60 10.34
CA ALA A 123 -8.01 -7.72 9.59
C ALA A 123 -8.02 -9.02 10.41
N SER A 124 -7.02 -9.22 11.28
CA SER A 124 -6.97 -10.38 12.18
C SER A 124 -8.06 -10.42 13.25
N ARG A 125 -8.88 -9.36 13.35
CA ARG A 125 -10.03 -9.28 14.26
C ARG A 125 -11.36 -9.47 13.56
N LEU A 126 -11.36 -9.59 12.24
CA LEU A 126 -12.56 -9.69 11.42
C LEU A 126 -12.71 -11.14 10.94
N ASP A 127 -13.86 -11.74 11.21
CA ASP A 127 -14.18 -13.08 10.74
C ASP A 127 -14.16 -13.13 9.21
N GLY A 128 -13.49 -14.14 8.65
CA GLY A 128 -13.34 -14.31 7.20
C GLY A 128 -12.30 -13.39 6.52
N ALA A 129 -11.64 -12.51 7.27
CA ALA A 129 -10.57 -11.64 6.76
C ALA A 129 -9.24 -11.82 7.50
N THR A 130 -9.11 -12.85 8.33
CA THR A 130 -7.87 -13.17 9.04
C THR A 130 -6.72 -13.29 8.05
N PRO A 131 -5.66 -12.48 8.21
CA PRO A 131 -4.56 -12.47 7.26
C PRO A 131 -3.74 -13.75 7.39
N GLU A 132 -3.77 -14.59 6.36
CA GLU A 132 -2.72 -15.58 6.13
C GLU A 132 -1.47 -14.83 5.68
N PRO A 133 -0.41 -14.72 6.50
CA PRO A 133 0.65 -13.75 6.27
C PRO A 133 1.39 -13.95 4.95
N LEU A 134 1.61 -15.21 4.54
CA LEU A 134 2.26 -15.54 3.27
C LEU A 134 1.38 -15.18 2.07
N VAL A 135 0.08 -15.46 2.14
CA VAL A 135 -0.87 -15.10 1.08
C VAL A 135 -0.98 -13.59 0.97
N TRP A 136 -1.13 -12.88 2.09
CA TRP A 136 -1.18 -11.42 2.12
C TRP A 136 0.11 -10.79 1.59
N ALA A 137 1.28 -11.33 1.97
CA ALA A 137 2.58 -10.89 1.46
C ALA A 137 2.69 -11.09 -0.06
N ALA A 138 2.29 -12.26 -0.57
CA ALA A 138 2.32 -12.57 -1.99
C ALA A 138 1.35 -11.69 -2.79
N VAL A 139 0.12 -11.52 -2.30
CA VAL A 139 -0.89 -10.66 -2.94
C VAL A 139 -0.47 -9.20 -2.88
N GLN A 140 0.13 -8.75 -1.78
CA GLN A 140 0.69 -7.41 -1.65
C GLN A 140 1.79 -7.16 -2.69
N LEU A 141 2.76 -8.07 -2.79
CA LEU A 141 3.91 -7.90 -3.66
C LEU A 141 3.53 -8.04 -5.14
N ILE A 142 2.86 -9.14 -5.48
CA ILE A 142 2.52 -9.51 -6.87
C ILE A 142 1.29 -8.74 -7.33
N GLY A 143 0.18 -8.82 -6.57
CA GLY A 143 -1.06 -8.10 -6.88
C GLY A 143 -0.87 -6.58 -6.83
N GLY A 144 -0.21 -6.07 -5.80
CA GLY A 144 0.16 -4.66 -5.70
C GLY A 144 1.07 -4.20 -6.84
N GLY A 145 2.06 -5.02 -7.22
CA GLY A 145 2.90 -4.74 -8.39
C GLY A 145 2.09 -4.69 -9.70
N MET A 146 1.21 -5.67 -9.92
CA MET A 146 0.34 -5.73 -11.10
C MET A 146 -0.58 -4.51 -11.20
N VAL A 147 -1.23 -4.09 -10.12
CA VAL A 147 -2.12 -2.92 -10.16
C VAL A 147 -1.34 -1.64 -10.44
N ILE A 148 -0.14 -1.46 -9.87
CA ILE A 148 0.73 -0.32 -10.19
C ILE A 148 1.10 -0.31 -11.67
N LEU A 149 1.49 -1.47 -12.23
CA LEU A 149 1.81 -1.59 -13.65
C LEU A 149 0.59 -1.27 -14.53
N GLY A 150 -0.60 -1.73 -14.16
CA GLY A 150 -1.86 -1.39 -14.83
C GLY A 150 -2.13 0.11 -14.83
N ILE A 151 -1.98 0.77 -13.68
CA ILE A 151 -2.15 2.23 -13.54
C ILE A 151 -1.14 2.98 -14.43
N LEU A 152 0.12 2.55 -14.42
CA LEU A 152 1.17 3.13 -15.27
C LEU A 152 0.91 2.89 -16.78
N ALA A 153 0.32 1.76 -17.15
CA ALA A 153 -0.06 1.47 -18.53
C ALA A 153 -1.20 2.38 -18.99
N ILE A 154 -2.23 2.57 -18.16
CA ILE A 154 -3.33 3.50 -18.44
C ILE A 154 -2.82 4.92 -18.63
N ALA A 155 -1.92 5.38 -17.75
CA ALA A 155 -1.35 6.73 -17.82
C ALA A 155 -0.55 7.00 -19.10
N LYS A 156 0.05 5.96 -19.69
CA LYS A 156 0.83 6.07 -20.94
C LYS A 156 -0.01 6.13 -22.21
N ILE A 157 -1.34 5.97 -22.13
CA ILE A 157 -2.20 6.02 -23.32
C ILE A 157 -2.07 7.43 -23.95
N PRO A 158 -1.77 7.56 -25.27
CA PRO A 158 -1.47 8.84 -25.91
C PRO A 158 -2.57 9.91 -25.76
N LEU A 159 -3.83 9.47 -25.67
CA LEU A 159 -4.99 10.32 -25.41
C LEU A 159 -4.95 11.00 -24.03
N LEU A 160 -4.25 10.40 -23.06
CA LEU A 160 -4.11 10.84 -21.67
C LEU A 160 -2.75 11.52 -21.38
N GLY A 161 -1.70 11.16 -22.13
CA GLY A 161 -0.33 11.66 -21.93
C GLY A 161 -0.14 13.18 -22.09
N ARG A 162 -1.05 13.89 -22.79
CA ARG A 162 -1.04 15.36 -22.85
C ARG A 162 -1.41 16.02 -21.51
N SER A 163 -2.17 15.33 -20.63
CA SER A 163 -2.56 15.83 -19.32
C SER A 163 -1.42 15.77 -18.29
N GLU A 164 -0.55 14.75 -18.37
CA GLU A 164 0.63 14.63 -17.50
C GLU A 164 1.71 15.66 -17.84
N ALA A 165 1.96 15.91 -19.12
CA ALA A 165 2.90 16.95 -19.56
C ALA A 165 2.43 18.35 -19.13
N ALA A 166 1.12 18.64 -19.20
CA ALA A 166 0.53 19.89 -18.73
C ALA A 166 0.59 20.03 -17.19
N GLN A 167 0.44 18.93 -16.44
CA GLN A 167 0.58 18.93 -14.98
C GLN A 167 2.02 19.11 -14.50
N ARG A 168 3.01 18.63 -15.28
CA ARG A 168 4.43 18.87 -15.02
C ARG A 168 4.86 20.29 -15.42
N ALA A 169 4.35 20.82 -16.54
CA ALA A 169 4.67 22.18 -17.00
C ALA A 169 4.08 23.28 -16.11
N GLY A 170 2.96 23.03 -15.42
CA GLY A 170 2.39 23.97 -14.43
C GLY A 170 3.13 24.05 -13.10
N LYS A 171 4.18 23.23 -12.90
CA LYS A 171 5.04 23.22 -11.69
C LYS A 171 6.44 23.80 -11.93
N ALA A 172 6.73 24.38 -13.09
CA ALA A 172 7.99 25.10 -13.27
C ALA A 172 8.03 26.28 -12.28
N PRO A 173 9.02 26.38 -11.38
CA PRO A 173 9.11 27.51 -10.46
C PRO A 173 9.30 28.79 -11.29
N SER A 174 8.39 29.74 -11.13
CA SER A 174 8.66 31.13 -11.48
C SER A 174 9.89 31.54 -10.67
N ARG A 175 11.00 31.75 -11.39
CA ARG A 175 12.25 32.28 -10.83
C ARG A 175 12.00 33.57 -10.06
#